data_AF-A0A4R2LP39-F1
#
_entry.id   AF-A0A4R2LP39-F1
#
_cell.length_a   1.000
_cell.length_b   1.000
_cell.length_c   1.000
_cell.angle_alpha   90.00
_cell.angle_beta   90.00
_cell.angle_gamma   90.00
#
_symmetry.space_group_name_H-M   'P 1'
#
loop_
_entity.id
_entity.type
_entity.pdbx_description
1 polymer ?
#
loop_
_entity_poly.entity_id
_entity_poly.type
_entity_poly.pdbx_seq_one_letter_code
_entity_poly.pdbx_strand_id
1 'polypeptide(L)'
;MRTKEEIRQAIEVLSRKDDKLSRAMAEVLRSGKTERQVFEHYVMNMPESARDEAVFFAARDAARFAKGHLGMEVLVPDASTVLEEINARKAAEEVPEGDAGAVVLSRADFDALMARIERLEQWTGLRRKTKPGKCLPGTLPADADMADMMTQNEACRYLKCGKNTIKGYASRGLIHSYKQGRYTYYSRREMERNIIGQREEESL
;
A
#
# COMPACT_ATOMS: atom_id res chain seq x y z
N MET A 1 24.43 9.87 -30.07
CA MET A 1 23.94 9.01 -28.96
C MET A 1 22.63 9.58 -28.46
N ARG A 2 21.64 8.73 -28.21
CA ARG A 2 20.36 9.15 -27.62
C ARG A 2 20.54 9.56 -26.16
N THR A 3 19.58 10.34 -25.65
CA THR A 3 19.56 10.73 -24.24
C THR A 3 19.25 9.51 -23.36
N LYS A 4 19.65 9.57 -22.09
CA LYS A 4 19.33 8.51 -21.12
C LYS A 4 17.82 8.34 -20.91
N GLU A 5 17.06 9.42 -21.08
CA GLU A 5 15.60 9.42 -20.93
C GLU A 5 14.92 8.67 -22.07
N GLU A 6 15.33 8.91 -23.32
CA GLU A 6 14.80 8.17 -24.48
C GLU A 6 15.10 6.67 -24.38
N ILE A 7 16.29 6.30 -23.89
CA ILE A 7 16.65 4.89 -23.67
C ILE A 7 15.76 4.27 -22.58
N ARG A 8 15.48 5.01 -21.49
CA ARG A 8 14.57 4.52 -20.44
C ARG A 8 13.14 4.35 -20.95
N GLN A 9 12.61 5.31 -21.69
CA GLN A 9 11.28 5.22 -22.31
C GLN A 9 11.19 4.00 -23.23
N ALA A 10 12.24 3.77 -24.04
CA ALA A 10 12.29 2.60 -24.91
C ALA A 10 12.29 1.28 -24.12
N ILE A 11 13.08 1.18 -23.05
CA ILE A 11 13.07 0.01 -22.16
C ILE A 11 11.68 -0.21 -21.55
N GLU A 12 10.98 0.85 -21.16
CA GLU A 12 9.67 0.76 -20.55
C GLU A 12 8.61 0.23 -21.52
N VAL A 13 8.58 0.77 -22.73
CA VAL A 13 7.71 0.30 -23.83
C VAL A 13 7.98 -1.17 -24.14
N LEU A 14 9.26 -1.56 -24.27
CA LEU A 14 9.67 -2.93 -24.55
C LEU A 14 9.32 -3.89 -23.40
N SER A 15 9.44 -3.44 -22.15
CA SER A 15 9.12 -4.25 -20.98
C SER A 15 7.61 -4.54 -20.88
N ARG A 16 6.76 -3.66 -21.44
CA ARG A 16 5.31 -3.85 -21.45
C ARG A 16 4.85 -4.88 -22.49
N LYS A 17 5.52 -4.96 -23.64
CA LYS A 17 5.19 -5.96 -24.68
C LYS A 17 5.60 -7.38 -24.28
N ASP A 18 6.69 -7.51 -23.52
CA ASP A 18 7.19 -8.76 -22.91
C ASP A 18 7.36 -9.96 -23.87
N ASP A 19 7.49 -9.70 -25.17
CA ASP A 19 7.79 -10.72 -26.17
C ASP A 19 9.30 -11.05 -26.21
N LYS A 20 9.64 -12.19 -26.82
CA LYS A 20 11.03 -12.68 -26.91
C LYS A 20 11.98 -11.64 -27.52
N LEU A 21 11.53 -10.92 -28.55
CA LEU A 21 12.35 -9.91 -29.23
C LEU A 21 12.47 -8.66 -28.36
N SER A 22 11.38 -8.18 -27.77
CA SER A 22 11.41 -7.02 -26.87
C SER A 22 12.27 -7.24 -25.63
N ARG A 23 12.28 -8.45 -25.06
CA ARG A 23 13.18 -8.78 -23.95
C ARG A 23 14.64 -8.68 -24.35
N ALA A 24 15.01 -9.22 -25.52
CA ALA A 24 16.38 -9.13 -26.03
C ALA A 24 16.80 -7.68 -26.32
N MET A 25 15.90 -6.88 -26.91
CA MET A 25 16.12 -5.45 -27.13
C MET A 25 16.29 -4.68 -25.82
N ALA A 26 15.42 -4.93 -24.83
CA ALA A 26 15.49 -4.29 -23.52
C ALA A 26 16.78 -4.66 -22.79
N GLU A 27 17.25 -5.91 -22.89
CA GLU A 27 18.52 -6.33 -22.31
C GLU A 27 19.71 -5.57 -22.91
N VAL A 28 19.75 -5.42 -24.24
CA VAL A 28 20.79 -4.64 -24.93
C VAL A 28 20.79 -3.19 -24.48
N LEU A 29 19.62 -2.56 -24.38
CA LEU A 29 19.49 -1.17 -23.93
C LEU A 29 19.88 -0.99 -22.45
N ARG A 30 19.53 -1.95 -21.58
CA ARG A 30 19.91 -1.94 -20.15
C ARG A 30 21.41 -2.14 -19.94
N SER A 31 22.02 -3.04 -20.70
CA SER A 31 23.45 -3.35 -20.61
C SER A 31 24.34 -2.38 -21.40
N GLY A 32 23.75 -1.51 -22.23
CA GLY A 32 24.51 -0.59 -23.08
C GLY A 32 25.39 -1.29 -24.11
N LYS A 33 25.00 -2.50 -24.56
CA LYS A 33 25.78 -3.30 -25.52
C LYS A 33 25.87 -2.58 -26.87
N THR A 34 27.09 -2.54 -27.43
CA THR A 34 27.34 -2.05 -28.79
C THR A 34 26.98 -3.12 -29.84
N GLU A 35 26.79 -2.72 -31.10
CA GLU A 35 26.52 -3.66 -32.20
C GLU A 35 27.55 -4.80 -32.29
N ARG A 36 28.82 -4.51 -32.02
CA ARG A 36 29.88 -5.52 -31.99
C ARG A 36 29.68 -6.53 -30.86
N GLN A 37 29.37 -6.05 -29.66
CA GLN A 37 29.10 -6.92 -28.50
C GLN A 37 27.82 -7.75 -28.68
N VAL A 38 26.80 -7.19 -29.35
CA VAL A 38 25.59 -7.94 -29.73
C VAL A 38 25.95 -9.07 -30.69
N PHE A 39 26.75 -8.80 -31.72
CA PHE A 39 27.20 -9.82 -32.67
C PHE A 39 28.03 -10.91 -32.00
N GLU A 40 28.98 -10.53 -31.14
CA GLU A 40 29.78 -11.48 -30.37
C GLU A 40 28.89 -12.39 -29.49
N HIS A 41 27.89 -11.82 -28.81
CA HIS A 41 27.00 -12.57 -27.93
C HIS A 41 26.04 -13.51 -28.66
N TYR A 42 25.34 -13.01 -29.69
CA TYR A 42 24.24 -13.75 -30.33
C TYR A 42 24.68 -14.62 -31.53
N VAL A 43 25.87 -14.36 -32.11
CA VAL A 43 26.37 -15.10 -33.27
C VAL A 43 27.64 -15.89 -32.94
N MET A 44 28.66 -15.25 -32.36
CA MET A 44 29.96 -15.91 -32.14
C MET A 44 29.96 -16.87 -30.95
N ASN A 45 29.32 -16.48 -29.85
CA ASN A 45 29.34 -17.25 -28.60
C ASN A 45 28.19 -18.26 -28.47
N MET A 46 27.29 -18.32 -29.44
CA MET A 46 26.13 -19.22 -29.44
C MET A 46 26.32 -20.37 -30.45
N PRO A 47 26.00 -21.62 -30.07
CA PRO A 47 26.02 -22.75 -30.99
C PRO A 47 24.96 -22.57 -32.08
N GLU A 48 25.20 -23.10 -33.28
CA GLU A 48 24.35 -22.89 -34.46
C GLU A 48 22.87 -23.24 -34.23
N SER A 49 22.61 -24.31 -33.47
CA SER A 49 21.25 -24.76 -33.13
C SER A 49 20.48 -23.79 -32.21
N ALA A 50 21.17 -22.89 -31.52
CA ALA A 50 20.58 -21.92 -30.60
C ALA A 50 20.57 -20.49 -31.18
N ARG A 51 21.09 -20.30 -32.40
CA ARG A 51 21.09 -19.00 -33.07
C ARG A 51 19.69 -18.68 -33.55
N ASP A 52 19.20 -17.53 -33.12
CA ASP A 52 17.92 -16.98 -33.55
C ASP A 52 18.20 -15.66 -34.28
N GLU A 53 18.05 -15.70 -35.60
CA GLU A 53 18.34 -14.58 -36.48
C GLU A 53 17.42 -13.37 -36.21
N ALA A 54 16.15 -13.63 -35.87
CA ALA A 54 15.20 -12.57 -35.54
C ALA A 54 15.59 -11.87 -34.23
N VAL A 55 16.01 -12.63 -33.21
CA VAL A 55 16.51 -12.08 -31.94
C VAL A 55 17.77 -11.27 -32.15
N PHE A 56 18.70 -11.74 -32.99
CA PHE A 56 19.92 -11.01 -33.33
C PHE A 56 19.61 -9.66 -33.99
N PHE A 57 18.73 -9.64 -35.00
CA PHE A 57 18.39 -8.39 -35.68
C PHE A 57 17.70 -7.39 -34.76
N ALA A 58 16.76 -7.86 -33.92
CA ALA A 58 16.13 -7.02 -32.90
C ALA A 58 17.18 -6.43 -31.93
N ALA A 59 18.07 -7.27 -31.39
CA ALA A 59 19.14 -6.85 -30.49
C ALA A 59 20.11 -5.85 -31.15
N ARG A 60 20.44 -6.03 -32.43
CA ARG A 60 21.29 -5.11 -33.21
C ARG A 60 20.59 -3.77 -33.41
N ASP A 61 19.31 -3.78 -33.73
CA ASP A 61 18.53 -2.57 -33.98
C ASP A 61 18.37 -1.75 -32.69
N ALA A 62 18.26 -2.40 -31.52
CA ALA A 62 18.34 -1.75 -30.21
C ALA A 62 19.69 -1.05 -29.96
N ALA A 63 20.82 -1.69 -30.33
CA ALA A 63 22.13 -1.06 -30.23
C ALA A 63 22.29 0.16 -31.18
N ARG A 64 21.69 0.08 -32.37
CA ARG A 64 21.64 1.21 -33.34
C ARG A 64 20.77 2.35 -32.84
N PHE A 65 19.64 2.04 -32.22
CA PHE A 65 18.79 3.00 -31.53
C PHE A 65 19.58 3.76 -30.45
N ALA A 66 20.30 3.06 -29.57
CA ALA A 66 21.10 3.69 -28.52
C ALA A 66 22.14 4.69 -29.07
N LYS A 67 22.77 4.37 -30.21
CA LYS A 67 23.69 5.29 -30.91
C LYS A 67 22.99 6.50 -31.54
N GLY A 68 21.69 6.43 -31.78
CA GLY A 68 20.88 7.46 -32.43
C GLY A 68 20.72 7.26 -33.94
N HIS A 69 21.02 6.06 -34.45
CA HIS A 69 20.92 5.75 -35.88
C HIS A 69 19.52 5.23 -36.27
N LEU A 70 18.66 4.97 -35.27
CA LEU A 70 17.32 4.43 -35.46
C LEU A 70 16.29 5.27 -34.70
N GLY A 71 15.12 5.48 -35.31
CA GLY A 71 13.93 6.08 -34.69
C GLY A 71 13.24 5.15 -33.69
N MET A 72 12.48 5.69 -32.74
CA MET A 72 11.73 4.88 -31.75
C MET A 72 10.62 4.07 -32.43
N GLU A 73 9.90 4.67 -33.37
CA GLU A 73 8.82 4.03 -34.13
C GLU A 73 9.33 2.93 -35.08
N VAL A 74 10.61 2.97 -35.45
CA VAL A 74 11.25 1.91 -36.23
C VAL A 74 11.66 0.74 -35.33
N LEU A 75 12.08 1.02 -34.09
CA LEU A 75 12.46 -0.01 -33.12
C LEU A 75 11.22 -0.76 -32.61
N VAL A 76 10.17 -0.02 -32.29
CA VAL A 76 8.92 -0.56 -31.77
C VAL A 76 7.76 0.09 -32.52
N PRO A 77 7.05 -0.68 -33.36
CA PRO A 77 5.80 -0.20 -33.94
C PRO A 77 4.81 0.16 -32.83
N ASP A 78 4.10 1.27 -32.99
CA ASP A 78 3.15 1.81 -32.02
C ASP A 78 3.80 2.24 -30.69
N ALA A 79 5.05 2.73 -30.72
CA ALA A 79 5.73 3.15 -29.50
C ALA A 79 5.03 4.34 -28.84
N SER A 80 4.54 5.29 -29.64
CA SER A 80 3.81 6.47 -29.19
C SER A 80 2.54 6.11 -28.42
N THR A 81 1.69 5.25 -28.97
CA THR A 81 0.42 4.84 -28.30
C THR A 81 0.70 4.08 -27.00
N VAL A 82 1.69 3.17 -27.00
CA VAL A 82 2.07 2.43 -25.81
C VAL A 82 2.63 3.36 -24.73
N LEU A 83 3.39 4.39 -25.13
CA LEU A 83 3.94 5.39 -24.22
C LEU A 83 2.84 6.30 -23.65
N GLU A 84 1.88 6.71 -24.47
CA GLU A 84 0.69 7.46 -24.01
C GLU A 84 -0.11 6.68 -22.97
N GLU A 85 -0.36 5.39 -23.20
CA GLU A 85 -1.04 4.53 -22.24
C GLU A 85 -0.24 4.32 -20.95
N ILE A 86 1.10 4.23 -21.02
CA ILE A 86 1.97 4.17 -19.85
C ILE A 86 1.88 5.48 -19.06
N ASN A 87 1.96 6.63 -19.75
CA ASN A 87 1.88 7.93 -19.11
C ASN A 87 0.48 8.19 -18.52
N ALA A 88 -0.60 7.77 -19.19
CA ALA A 88 -1.95 7.85 -18.68
C ALA A 88 -2.15 6.98 -17.43
N ARG A 89 -1.55 5.79 -17.39
CA ARG A 89 -1.52 4.96 -16.17
C ARG A 89 -0.72 5.61 -15.06
N LYS A 90 0.47 6.14 -15.35
CA LYS A 90 1.25 6.89 -14.36
C LYS A 90 0.48 8.09 -13.83
N ALA A 91 -0.23 8.84 -14.69
CA ALA A 91 -1.07 9.96 -14.26
C ALA A 91 -2.30 9.52 -13.45
N ALA A 92 -2.80 8.29 -13.65
CA ALA A 92 -3.89 7.72 -12.85
C ALA A 92 -3.41 7.10 -11.52
N GLU A 93 -2.16 6.65 -11.48
CA GLU A 93 -1.50 6.01 -10.33
C GLU A 93 -0.72 7.02 -9.47
N GLU A 94 -0.35 8.16 -10.05
CA GLU A 94 -0.22 9.44 -9.37
C GLU A 94 -1.60 9.77 -8.79
N VAL A 95 -1.91 9.13 -7.65
CA VAL A 95 -2.62 9.83 -6.57
C VAL A 95 -1.97 11.20 -6.57
N PRO A 96 -2.74 12.28 -6.78
CA PRO A 96 -2.12 13.59 -6.79
C PRO A 96 -1.27 13.63 -5.53
N GLU A 97 0.03 13.87 -5.69
CA GLU A 97 0.70 14.79 -4.79
C GLU A 97 -0.09 16.11 -4.96
N GLY A 98 -1.31 16.10 -4.43
CA GLY A 98 -1.97 17.28 -3.98
C GLY A 98 -0.93 17.81 -3.04
N ASP A 99 -0.37 18.93 -3.45
CA ASP A 99 0.22 19.93 -2.59
C ASP A 99 -0.04 19.48 -1.16
N ALA A 100 0.98 18.89 -0.52
CA ALA A 100 0.91 18.52 0.87
C ALA A 100 0.89 19.84 1.63
N GLY A 101 -0.19 20.61 1.44
CA GLY A 101 -0.52 21.83 2.10
C GLY A 101 -0.46 21.41 3.53
N ALA A 102 0.58 21.88 4.21
CA ALA A 102 0.81 21.57 5.58
C ALA A 102 -0.48 21.95 6.31
N VAL A 103 -1.28 20.95 6.64
CA VAL A 103 -2.53 21.19 7.34
C VAL A 103 -2.08 21.56 8.74
N VAL A 104 -2.21 22.84 9.07
CA VAL A 104 -1.90 23.33 10.41
C VAL A 104 -3.00 22.80 11.32
N LEU A 105 -2.71 21.71 12.01
CA LEU A 105 -3.57 21.13 13.02
C LEU A 105 -3.19 21.68 14.39
N SER A 106 -4.18 21.82 15.27
CA SER A 106 -3.88 22.00 16.68
C SER A 106 -3.18 20.75 17.21
N ARG A 107 -2.34 20.92 18.24
CA ARG A 107 -1.64 19.78 18.84
C ARG A 107 -2.62 18.72 19.39
N ALA A 108 -3.79 19.15 19.88
CA ALA A 108 -4.83 18.25 20.35
C ALA A 108 -5.45 17.42 19.22
N ASP A 109 -5.70 18.02 18.06
CA ASP A 109 -6.26 17.31 16.90
C ASP A 109 -5.24 16.33 16.32
N PHE A 110 -3.96 16.72 16.32
CA PHE A 110 -2.87 15.84 15.94
C PHE A 110 -2.80 14.61 16.87
N ASP A 111 -2.81 14.82 18.19
CA ASP A 111 -2.77 13.74 19.17
C ASP A 111 -4.00 12.81 19.04
N ALA A 112 -5.19 13.38 18.79
CA ALA A 112 -6.42 12.63 18.54
C ALA A 112 -6.35 11.78 17.26
N LEU A 113 -5.78 12.35 16.18
CA LEU A 113 -5.58 11.66 14.91
C LEU A 113 -4.60 10.50 15.07
N MET A 114 -3.48 10.73 15.76
CA MET A 114 -2.51 9.68 16.06
C MET A 114 -3.14 8.54 16.88
N ALA A 115 -3.93 8.85 17.91
CA ALA A 115 -4.64 7.85 18.70
C ALA A 115 -5.70 7.07 17.89
N ARG A 116 -6.27 7.69 16.85
CA ARG A 116 -7.19 7.01 15.92
C ARG A 116 -6.43 6.07 14.97
N ILE A 117 -5.29 6.51 14.44
CA ILE A 117 -4.43 5.68 13.59
C ILE A 117 -3.93 4.46 14.37
N GLU A 118 -3.45 4.64 15.61
CA GLU A 118 -3.02 3.52 16.45
C GLU A 118 -4.13 2.48 16.68
N ARG A 119 -5.38 2.92 16.87
CA ARG A 119 -6.53 2.02 16.97
C ARG A 119 -6.78 1.26 15.68
N LEU A 120 -6.68 1.93 14.53
CA LEU A 120 -6.84 1.29 13.22
C LEU A 120 -5.75 0.26 12.96
N GLU A 121 -4.48 0.59 13.24
CA GLU A 121 -3.35 -0.34 13.11
C GLU A 121 -3.48 -1.57 14.01
N GLN A 122 -4.09 -1.42 15.19
CA GLN A 122 -4.43 -2.53 16.08
C GLN A 122 -5.59 -3.38 15.55
N TRP A 123 -6.57 -2.75 14.91
CA TRP A 123 -7.75 -3.43 14.35
C TRP A 123 -7.40 -4.23 13.10
N THR A 124 -6.54 -3.68 12.24
CA THR A 124 -6.04 -4.33 11.02
C THR A 124 -4.89 -5.31 11.27
N GLY A 125 -4.40 -5.40 12.51
CA GLY A 125 -3.33 -6.33 12.89
C GLY A 125 -1.92 -5.92 12.45
N LEU A 126 -1.76 -4.72 11.88
CA LEU A 126 -0.45 -4.18 11.47
C LEU A 126 0.46 -3.90 12.68
N ARG A 127 -0.10 -3.68 13.88
CA ARG A 127 0.66 -3.63 15.14
C ARG A 127 0.24 -4.72 16.11
N ARG A 128 1.24 -5.39 16.71
CA ARG A 128 1.01 -6.28 17.87
C ARG A 128 0.40 -5.46 19.00
N LYS A 129 -0.76 -5.91 19.50
CA LYS A 129 -1.49 -5.28 20.60
C LYS A 129 -0.51 -4.94 21.72
N THR A 130 -0.49 -3.68 22.15
CA THR A 130 0.19 -3.27 23.38
C THR A 130 -0.29 -4.18 24.51
N LYS A 131 0.62 -4.58 25.41
CA LYS A 131 0.29 -5.42 26.58
C LYS A 131 -1.05 -4.94 27.18
N PRO A 132 -2.02 -5.83 27.45
CA PRO A 132 -3.31 -5.46 27.99
C PRO A 132 -3.07 -4.75 29.32
N GLY A 133 -3.26 -3.43 29.36
CA GLY A 133 -2.90 -2.65 30.53
C GLY A 133 -2.71 -1.15 30.33
N LYS A 134 -2.71 -0.62 29.10
CA LYS A 134 -2.49 0.82 28.87
C LYS A 134 -3.64 1.58 28.22
N CYS A 135 -4.84 1.01 28.17
CA CYS A 135 -6.04 1.79 27.83
C CYS A 135 -6.51 2.52 29.09
N LEU A 136 -6.03 3.76 29.24
CA LEU A 136 -6.52 4.67 30.26
C LEU A 136 -7.97 5.04 29.92
N PRO A 137 -8.91 4.99 30.88
CA PRO A 137 -10.26 5.43 30.62
C PRO A 137 -10.27 6.91 30.23
N GLY A 138 -11.07 7.26 29.21
CA GLY A 138 -11.29 8.65 28.83
C GLY A 138 -12.03 9.41 29.93
N THR A 139 -12.02 10.74 29.89
CA THR A 139 -12.87 11.55 30.77
C THR A 139 -14.33 11.38 30.36
N LEU A 140 -15.23 11.21 31.32
CA LEU A 140 -16.67 11.17 31.01
C LEU A 140 -17.12 12.53 30.44
N PRO A 141 -17.81 12.57 29.29
CA PRO A 141 -18.39 13.82 28.76
C PRO A 141 -19.38 14.45 29.74
N ALA A 142 -19.43 15.78 29.78
CA ALA A 142 -20.32 16.51 30.69
C ALA A 142 -21.82 16.36 30.34
N ASP A 143 -22.09 16.07 29.07
CA ASP A 143 -23.41 15.81 28.47
C ASP A 143 -23.75 14.32 28.40
N ALA A 144 -22.96 13.45 29.04
CA ALA A 144 -23.21 12.02 29.02
C ALA A 144 -24.56 11.65 29.65
N ASP A 145 -25.32 10.80 28.95
CA ASP A 145 -26.59 10.26 29.45
C ASP A 145 -26.33 9.26 30.59
N MET A 146 -26.47 9.73 31.83
CA MET A 146 -26.23 8.93 33.03
C MET A 146 -27.21 7.74 33.18
N ALA A 147 -28.35 7.73 32.46
CA ALA A 147 -29.26 6.59 32.46
C ALA A 147 -28.69 5.41 31.63
N ASP A 148 -27.87 5.71 30.63
CA ASP A 148 -27.17 4.71 29.80
C ASP A 148 -25.84 4.26 30.43
N MET A 149 -25.23 5.11 31.26
CA MET A 149 -23.93 4.83 31.87
C MET A 149 -24.04 3.90 33.07
N MET A 150 -23.30 2.79 33.02
CA MET A 150 -23.20 1.79 34.09
C MET A 150 -21.81 1.84 34.73
N THR A 151 -21.76 1.75 36.06
CA THR A 151 -20.47 1.61 36.76
C THR A 151 -19.79 0.29 36.37
N GLN A 152 -18.47 0.19 36.55
CA GLN A 152 -17.72 -1.03 36.22
C GLN A 152 -18.30 -2.31 36.85
N ASN A 153 -18.79 -2.23 38.09
CA ASN A 153 -19.37 -3.39 38.76
C ASN A 153 -20.73 -3.77 38.15
N GLU A 154 -21.57 -2.80 37.80
CA GLU A 154 -22.85 -3.03 37.15
C GLU A 154 -22.66 -3.58 35.74
N ALA A 155 -21.72 -3.03 34.98
CA ALA A 155 -21.37 -3.50 33.64
C ALA A 155 -20.84 -4.95 33.67
N CYS A 156 -20.01 -5.30 34.67
CA CYS A 156 -19.57 -6.69 34.87
C CYS A 156 -20.73 -7.64 35.15
N ARG A 157 -21.70 -7.22 35.98
CA ARG A 157 -22.91 -8.00 36.27
C ARG A 157 -23.79 -8.15 35.03
N TYR A 158 -23.95 -7.07 34.27
CA TYR A 158 -24.75 -7.03 33.04
C TYR A 158 -24.22 -8.00 31.98
N LEU A 159 -22.92 -7.94 31.70
CA LEU A 159 -22.25 -8.81 30.72
C LEU A 159 -21.93 -10.21 31.25
N LYS A 160 -22.23 -10.49 32.53
CA LYS A 160 -21.83 -11.70 33.25
C LYS A 160 -20.34 -12.02 33.08
N CYS A 161 -19.48 -11.02 33.24
CA CYS A 161 -18.04 -11.15 33.02
C CYS A 161 -17.20 -10.58 34.17
N GLY A 162 -15.93 -10.98 34.24
CA GLY A 162 -14.99 -10.50 35.25
C GLY A 162 -14.42 -9.12 34.94
N LYS A 163 -13.87 -8.44 35.96
CA LYS A 163 -13.27 -7.09 35.83
C LYS A 163 -12.11 -7.03 34.84
N ASN A 164 -11.35 -8.11 34.67
CA ASN A 164 -10.27 -8.16 33.68
C ASN A 164 -10.81 -8.37 32.26
N THR A 165 -11.93 -9.06 32.13
CA THR A 165 -12.59 -9.31 30.83
C THR A 165 -13.15 -8.03 30.26
N ILE A 166 -13.86 -7.23 31.05
CA ILE A 166 -14.40 -5.93 30.60
C ILE A 166 -13.28 -4.93 30.26
N LYS A 167 -12.18 -4.93 31.03
CA LYS A 167 -10.97 -4.16 30.69
C LYS A 167 -10.33 -4.65 29.39
N GLY A 168 -10.37 -5.97 29.15
CA GLY A 168 -9.96 -6.58 27.91
C GLY A 168 -10.78 -6.07 26.72
N TYR A 169 -12.11 -6.01 26.85
CA TYR A 169 -12.98 -5.44 25.82
C TYR A 169 -12.67 -3.96 25.56
N ALA A 170 -12.49 -3.17 26.61
CA ALA A 170 -12.08 -1.77 26.46
C ALA A 170 -10.71 -1.64 25.78
N SER A 171 -9.76 -2.51 26.12
CA SER A 171 -8.43 -2.51 25.50
C SER A 171 -8.41 -2.94 24.03
N ARG A 172 -9.44 -3.66 23.59
CA ARG A 172 -9.64 -4.07 22.20
C ARG A 172 -10.46 -3.04 21.41
N GLY A 173 -10.90 -1.95 22.05
CA GLY A 173 -11.76 -0.94 21.43
C GLY A 173 -13.20 -1.40 21.18
N LEU A 174 -13.64 -2.50 21.81
CA LEU A 174 -15.01 -3.00 21.66
C LEU A 174 -16.01 -2.16 22.46
N ILE A 175 -15.56 -1.57 23.55
CA ILE A 175 -16.36 -0.68 24.41
C ILE A 175 -15.49 0.45 24.92
N HIS A 176 -16.07 1.63 25.18
CA HIS A 176 -15.35 2.74 25.77
C HIS A 176 -15.48 2.71 27.30
N SER A 177 -14.34 2.95 27.97
CA SER A 177 -14.32 3.15 29.41
C SER A 177 -14.12 4.63 29.72
N TYR A 178 -14.99 5.17 30.57
CA TYR A 178 -14.95 6.57 31.00
C TYR A 178 -14.64 6.67 32.49
N LYS A 179 -13.93 7.70 32.94
CA LYS A 179 -13.63 7.94 34.34
C LYS A 179 -14.27 9.26 34.79
N GLN A 180 -14.97 9.18 35.91
CA GLN A 180 -15.48 10.34 36.62
C GLN A 180 -15.18 10.15 38.11
N GLY A 181 -14.31 11.00 38.66
CA GLY A 181 -13.79 10.85 40.02
C GLY A 181 -13.11 9.49 40.24
N ARG A 182 -13.64 8.70 41.17
CA ARG A 182 -13.13 7.37 41.54
C ARG A 182 -13.70 6.23 40.70
N TYR A 183 -14.79 6.46 39.96
CA TYR A 183 -15.53 5.41 39.28
C TYR A 183 -15.20 5.36 37.79
N THR A 184 -15.25 4.15 37.24
CA THR A 184 -15.17 3.90 35.81
C THR A 184 -16.55 3.48 35.32
N TYR A 185 -17.00 4.10 34.23
CA TYR A 185 -18.30 3.92 33.62
C TYR A 185 -18.17 3.34 32.21
N TYR A 186 -19.21 2.62 31.78
CA TYR A 186 -19.36 2.01 30.47
C TYR A 186 -20.79 2.27 29.97
N SER A 187 -20.97 2.54 28.67
CA SER A 187 -22.30 2.72 28.07
C SER A 187 -23.00 1.37 27.91
N ARG A 188 -24.28 1.28 28.32
CA ARG A 188 -25.08 0.06 28.16
C ARG A 188 -25.36 -0.22 26.68
N ARG A 189 -25.82 0.77 25.93
CA ARG A 189 -26.09 0.64 24.48
C ARG A 189 -24.88 0.16 23.69
N GLU A 190 -23.69 0.65 24.06
CA GLU A 190 -22.46 0.24 23.42
C GLU A 190 -22.11 -1.24 23.70
N MET A 191 -22.26 -1.67 24.95
CA MET A 191 -22.06 -3.06 25.34
C MET A 191 -23.02 -4.01 24.64
N GLU A 192 -24.29 -3.62 24.50
CA GLU A 192 -25.31 -4.41 23.79
C GLU A 192 -24.93 -4.59 22.31
N ARG A 193 -24.63 -3.48 21.63
CA ARG A 193 -24.29 -3.50 20.20
C ARG A 193 -23.04 -4.31 19.91
N ASN A 194 -21.96 -4.09 20.67
CA ASN A 194 -20.64 -4.57 20.30
C ASN A 194 -20.26 -5.91 20.96
N ILE A 195 -20.89 -6.28 22.08
CA ILE A 195 -20.55 -7.52 22.79
C ILE A 195 -21.71 -8.52 22.73
N ILE A 196 -22.93 -8.09 23.06
CA ILE A 196 -24.07 -9.01 23.06
C ILE A 196 -24.46 -9.38 21.63
N GLY A 197 -24.57 -8.39 20.73
CA GLY A 197 -24.85 -8.64 19.31
C GLY A 197 -23.85 -9.59 18.65
N GLN A 198 -22.54 -9.43 18.92
CA GLN A 198 -21.52 -10.34 18.38
C GLN A 198 -21.62 -11.78 18.91
N ARG A 199 -22.04 -11.97 20.17
CA ARG A 199 -22.22 -13.32 20.73
C ARG A 199 -23.42 -14.04 20.12
N GLU A 200 -24.48 -13.30 19.79
CA GLU A 200 -25.67 -13.84 19.14
C GLU A 200 -25.38 -14.22 17.68
N GLU A 201 -24.56 -13.44 16.97
CA GLU A 201 -24.10 -13.79 15.61
C GLU A 201 -23.15 -14.99 15.58
N GLU A 202 -22.28 -15.17 16.58
CA GLU A 202 -21.35 -16.31 16.68
C GLU A 202 -22.03 -17.63 17.14
N SER A 203 -23.27 -17.59 17.62
CA SER A 203 -24.02 -18.77 18.08
C SER A 203 -25.09 -19.28 17.11
N LEU A 204 -25.15 -18.69 15.91
CA LEU A 204 -25.91 -19.13 14.74
C LEU A 204 -24.98 -19.85 13.74
#